data_AF-A0A843AXN0-F1
#
_entry.id   AF-A0A843AXN0-F1
#
_cell.length_a   1.000
_cell.length_b   1.000
_cell.length_c   1.000
_cell.angle_alpha   90.00
_cell.angle_beta   90.00
_cell.angle_gamma   90.00
#
_symmetry.space_group_name_H-M   'P 1'
#
loop_
_entity.id
_entity.type
_entity.pdbx_description
1 polymer ?
#
loop_
_entity_poly.entity_id
_entity_poly.type
_entity_poly.pdbx_seq_one_letter_code
_entity_poly.pdbx_strand_id
1 'polypeptide(L)'
;MATNDKQCKKIKNLKDEVSAEDAVDEMRCRMGNYVPHALAHIKEHNPELAVIIKELDRVLVEDGALDRKTKRLIALACVATRMCEDCVYPQARVAANYGATKEEIVEAMHVAVVTGGVPVWSVAKRGLSQVFSEMEEDKASGKKVARPGMGSCGGPMAAEKVADKPAPRKAKK
;
A
#
# COMPACT_ATOMS: atom_id res chain seq x y z
N MET A 1 34.85 3.48 -4.97
CA MET A 1 33.64 2.70 -5.28
C MET A 1 33.44 1.70 -4.15
N ALA A 2 32.61 2.02 -3.15
CA ALA A 2 32.29 1.10 -2.07
C ALA A 2 31.02 0.34 -2.47
N THR A 3 31.16 -0.95 -2.76
CA THR A 3 30.06 -1.85 -3.08
C THR A 3 29.19 -2.02 -1.84
N ASN A 4 27.90 -1.73 -1.98
CA ASN A 4 26.90 -1.75 -0.92
C ASN A 4 26.40 -3.20 -0.67
N ASP A 5 27.34 -4.11 -0.41
CA ASP A 5 27.13 -5.56 -0.30
C ASP A 5 26.73 -6.04 1.10
N LYS A 6 26.25 -5.12 1.95
CA LYS A 6 25.91 -5.44 3.35
C LYS A 6 24.42 -5.29 3.61
N GLN A 7 23.68 -6.32 3.20
CA GLN A 7 22.76 -7.13 4.04
C GLN A 7 21.69 -7.81 3.18
N CYS A 8 22.08 -8.82 2.41
CA CYS A 8 21.17 -9.92 2.10
C CYS A 8 21.44 -11.03 3.13
N LYS A 9 21.12 -10.76 4.42
CA LYS A 9 21.20 -11.80 5.45
C LYS A 9 20.13 -12.83 5.10
N LYS A 10 20.57 -14.08 4.83
CA LYS A 10 19.75 -15.27 4.58
C LYS A 10 18.38 -15.16 5.25
N ILE A 11 17.33 -15.07 4.44
CA ILE A 11 15.95 -15.24 4.87
C ILE A 11 15.89 -16.67 5.45
N LYS A 12 15.84 -16.79 6.78
CA LYS A 12 15.55 -18.06 7.45
C LYS A 12 14.19 -18.56 6.93
N ASN A 13 13.99 -19.87 6.87
CA ASN A 13 12.78 -20.48 6.31
C ASN A 13 11.53 -19.81 6.91
N LEU A 14 10.75 -19.17 6.05
CA LEU A 14 9.53 -18.42 6.40
C LEU A 14 8.44 -19.28 7.05
N LYS A 15 8.63 -20.61 7.02
CA LYS A 15 7.68 -21.64 7.45
C LYS A 15 7.57 -21.79 8.96
N ASP A 16 8.54 -21.30 9.74
CA ASP A 16 8.66 -21.70 11.15
C ASP A 16 7.93 -20.77 12.14
N GLU A 17 7.37 -19.61 11.71
CA GLU A 17 6.88 -18.60 12.67
C GLU A 17 5.45 -18.05 12.45
N VAL A 18 4.73 -18.29 11.33
CA VAL A 18 3.39 -17.67 11.12
C VAL A 18 2.44 -18.58 10.32
N SER A 19 1.23 -18.85 10.85
CA SER A 19 0.16 -19.51 10.07
C SER A 19 -0.30 -18.61 8.92
N ALA A 20 -0.67 -19.20 7.78
CA ALA A 20 -1.18 -18.43 6.63
C ALA A 20 -2.48 -17.67 6.96
N GLU A 21 -3.24 -18.15 7.94
CA GLU A 21 -4.43 -17.50 8.47
C GLU A 21 -4.06 -16.21 9.21
N ASP A 22 -3.13 -16.32 10.17
CA ASP A 22 -2.61 -15.19 10.93
C ASP A 22 -1.96 -14.13 10.03
N ALA A 23 -1.24 -14.56 8.98
CA ALA A 23 -0.63 -13.66 8.02
C ALA A 23 -1.67 -12.83 7.26
N VAL A 24 -2.79 -13.46 6.83
CA VAL A 24 -3.88 -12.77 6.12
C VAL A 24 -4.67 -11.87 7.07
N ASP A 25 -4.85 -12.27 8.32
CA ASP A 25 -5.50 -11.43 9.33
C ASP A 25 -4.65 -10.23 9.74
N GLU A 26 -3.32 -10.37 9.84
CA GLU A 26 -2.40 -9.23 10.01
C GLU A 26 -2.51 -8.27 8.82
N MET A 27 -2.46 -8.80 7.59
CA MET A 27 -2.61 -7.99 6.38
C MET A 27 -3.95 -7.25 6.35
N ARG A 28 -5.03 -7.93 6.74
CA ARG A 28 -6.36 -7.33 6.89
C ARG A 28 -6.35 -6.17 7.88
N CYS A 29 -5.72 -6.34 9.04
CA CYS A 29 -5.58 -5.29 10.06
C CYS A 29 -4.85 -4.07 9.47
N ARG A 30 -3.70 -4.31 8.84
CA ARG A 30 -2.83 -3.27 8.26
C ARG A 30 -3.46 -2.53 7.08
N MET A 31 -4.31 -3.18 6.30
CA MET A 31 -5.02 -2.58 5.16
C MET A 31 -6.34 -1.88 5.54
N GLY A 32 -6.65 -1.73 6.84
CA GLY A 32 -7.88 -1.07 7.29
C GLY A 32 -9.12 -1.96 7.20
N ASN A 33 -8.99 -3.20 7.69
CA ASN A 33 -10.04 -4.23 7.72
C ASN A 33 -10.53 -4.68 6.32
N TYR A 34 -9.66 -4.59 5.32
CA TYR A 34 -9.95 -5.01 3.95
C TYR A 34 -8.98 -6.10 3.50
N VAL A 35 -9.50 -7.11 2.80
CA VAL A 35 -8.71 -8.18 2.16
C VAL A 35 -9.06 -8.19 0.68
N PRO A 36 -8.09 -7.99 -0.23
CA PRO A 36 -8.33 -8.13 -1.67
C PRO A 36 -8.76 -9.55 -2.02
N HIS A 37 -9.73 -9.71 -2.94
CA HIS A 37 -10.17 -11.02 -3.42
C HIS A 37 -9.02 -11.89 -3.94
N ALA A 38 -8.05 -11.27 -4.62
CA ALA A 38 -6.85 -11.96 -5.09
C ALA A 38 -6.07 -12.63 -3.95
N LEU A 39 -5.97 -11.97 -2.79
CA LEU A 39 -5.26 -12.52 -1.64
C LEU A 39 -6.03 -13.68 -0.99
N ALA A 40 -7.36 -13.59 -0.93
CA ALA A 40 -8.20 -14.68 -0.46
C ALA A 40 -8.04 -15.93 -1.34
N HIS A 41 -8.04 -15.75 -2.67
CA HIS A 41 -7.82 -16.84 -3.62
C HIS A 41 -6.41 -17.45 -3.51
N ILE A 42 -5.38 -16.62 -3.29
CA ILE A 42 -4.00 -17.10 -3.06
C ILE A 42 -3.93 -17.92 -1.77
N LYS A 43 -4.59 -17.48 -0.69
CA LYS A 43 -4.63 -18.23 0.57
C LYS A 43 -5.15 -19.65 0.39
N GLU A 44 -6.20 -19.82 -0.40
CA GLU A 44 -6.84 -21.13 -0.65
C GLU A 44 -5.96 -22.09 -1.44
N HIS A 45 -5.22 -21.59 -2.43
CA HIS A 45 -4.48 -22.42 -3.38
C HIS A 45 -2.98 -22.52 -3.10
N ASN A 46 -2.40 -21.52 -2.45
CA ASN A 46 -0.97 -21.49 -2.10
C ASN A 46 -0.72 -20.65 -0.83
N PRO A 47 -0.95 -21.23 0.36
CA PRO A 47 -0.78 -20.52 1.64
C PRO A 47 0.65 -20.03 1.88
N GLU A 48 1.67 -20.72 1.34
CA GLU A 48 3.08 -20.27 1.45
C GLU A 48 3.30 -18.93 0.74
N LEU A 49 2.66 -18.74 -0.42
CA LEU A 49 2.73 -17.49 -1.16
C LEU A 49 2.05 -16.34 -0.39
N ALA A 50 0.98 -16.61 0.36
CA ALA A 50 0.32 -15.61 1.18
C ALA A 50 1.25 -15.06 2.27
N VAL A 51 2.04 -15.92 2.93
CA VAL A 51 3.03 -15.49 3.94
C VAL A 51 4.15 -14.64 3.31
N ILE A 52 4.63 -15.01 2.11
CA ILE A 52 5.63 -14.21 1.39
C ILE A 52 5.07 -12.84 1.01
N ILE A 53 3.85 -12.79 0.48
CA ILE A 53 3.18 -11.54 0.10
C ILE A 53 3.04 -10.61 1.31
N LYS A 54 2.70 -11.15 2.48
CA LYS A 54 2.63 -10.39 3.73
C LYS A 54 3.94 -9.69 4.09
N GLU A 55 5.07 -10.39 3.93
CA GLU A 55 6.38 -9.81 4.19
C GLU A 55 6.76 -8.75 3.13
N LEU A 56 6.34 -8.91 1.89
CA LEU A 56 6.51 -7.89 0.84
C LEU A 56 5.62 -6.66 1.06
N ASP A 57 4.38 -6.85 1.51
CA ASP A 57 3.41 -5.78 1.75
C ASP A 57 3.85 -4.85 2.89
N ARG A 58 4.74 -5.30 3.79
CA ARG A 58 5.41 -4.45 4.80
C ARG A 58 5.98 -3.16 4.20
N VAL A 59 6.55 -3.25 3.00
CA VAL A 59 7.13 -2.09 2.30
C VAL A 59 6.09 -1.00 2.06
N LEU A 60 4.83 -1.36 1.81
CA LEU A 60 3.73 -0.44 1.50
C LEU A 60 3.01 0.07 2.75
N VAL A 61 2.91 -0.75 3.80
CA VAL A 61 2.09 -0.46 4.98
C VAL A 61 2.87 0.23 6.11
N GLU A 62 4.19 0.07 6.15
CA GLU A 62 5.06 0.72 7.15
C GLU A 62 5.56 2.08 6.65
N ASP A 63 5.63 3.07 7.53
CA ASP A 63 6.19 4.39 7.19
C ASP A 63 7.71 4.35 7.11
N GLY A 64 8.30 5.19 6.24
CA GLY A 64 9.74 5.36 6.13
C GLY A 64 10.06 6.76 5.61
N ALA A 65 10.99 6.86 4.64
CA ALA A 65 11.26 8.12 3.96
C ALA A 65 10.03 8.66 3.18
N LEU A 66 9.14 7.76 2.77
CA LEU A 66 7.79 8.05 2.29
C LEU A 66 6.80 7.49 3.30
N ASP A 67 5.72 8.22 3.55
CA ASP A 67 4.60 7.73 4.34
C ASP A 67 3.80 6.68 3.55
N ARG A 68 3.13 5.78 4.27
CA ARG A 68 2.35 4.67 3.71
C ARG A 68 1.25 5.12 2.74
N LYS A 69 0.64 6.29 2.96
CA LYS A 69 -0.35 6.87 2.04
C LYS A 69 0.31 7.17 0.69
N THR A 70 1.43 7.89 0.69
CA THR A 70 2.19 8.20 -0.53
C THR A 70 2.64 6.92 -1.24
N LYS A 71 3.13 5.92 -0.51
CA LYS A 71 3.51 4.62 -1.10
C LYS A 71 2.34 3.92 -1.78
N ARG A 72 1.14 3.98 -1.19
CA ARG A 72 -0.07 3.36 -1.76
C ARG A 72 -0.58 4.10 -3.00
N LEU A 73 -0.46 5.43 -3.04
CA LEU A 73 -0.77 6.23 -4.24
C LEU A 73 0.21 5.93 -5.39
N ILE A 74 1.50 5.74 -5.10
CA ILE A 74 2.48 5.29 -6.09
C ILE A 74 2.13 3.89 -6.60
N ALA A 75 1.80 2.96 -5.69
CA ALA A 75 1.38 1.61 -6.07
C ALA A 75 0.13 1.64 -6.97
N LEU A 76 -0.86 2.49 -6.68
CA LEU A 76 -2.04 2.72 -7.51
C LEU A 76 -1.64 3.13 -8.94
N ALA A 77 -0.77 4.13 -9.09
CA ALA A 77 -0.30 4.60 -10.39
C ALA A 77 0.43 3.49 -11.18
N CYS A 78 1.25 2.69 -10.49
CA CYS A 78 1.96 1.55 -11.11
C CYS A 78 0.99 0.46 -11.59
N VAL A 79 0.02 0.04 -10.78
CA VAL A 79 -0.93 -1.01 -11.18
C VAL A 79 -1.88 -0.54 -12.28
N ALA A 80 -2.25 0.74 -12.26
CA ALA A 80 -3.06 1.35 -13.31
C ALA A 80 -2.30 1.38 -14.65
N THR A 81 -1.02 1.74 -14.62
CA THR A 81 -0.14 1.72 -15.82
C THR A 81 0.06 0.29 -16.36
N ARG A 82 0.05 -0.72 -15.47
CA ARG A 82 0.09 -2.14 -15.85
C ARG A 82 -1.25 -2.68 -16.36
N MET A 83 -2.29 -1.85 -16.44
CA MET A 83 -3.65 -2.21 -16.86
C MET A 83 -4.26 -3.33 -16.01
N CYS A 84 -3.91 -3.42 -14.71
CA CYS A 84 -4.54 -4.38 -13.81
C CYS A 84 -5.85 -3.80 -13.24
N GLU A 85 -6.97 -4.08 -13.89
CA GLU A 85 -8.29 -3.58 -13.51
C GLU A 85 -8.65 -3.95 -12.05
N ASP A 86 -8.44 -5.21 -11.67
CA ASP A 86 -8.79 -5.71 -10.34
C ASP A 86 -7.82 -5.24 -9.25
N CYS A 87 -6.66 -4.66 -9.62
CA CYS A 87 -5.71 -4.09 -8.68
C CYS A 87 -6.01 -2.63 -8.34
N VAL A 88 -6.73 -1.90 -9.19
CA VAL A 88 -7.00 -0.46 -9.00
C VAL A 88 -7.82 -0.23 -7.75
N TYR A 89 -8.92 -0.98 -7.58
CA TYR A 89 -9.81 -0.83 -6.44
C TYR A 89 -9.10 -1.09 -5.09
N PRO A 90 -8.40 -2.23 -4.89
CA PRO A 90 -7.66 -2.48 -3.65
C PRO A 90 -6.63 -1.39 -3.29
N GLN A 91 -5.88 -0.88 -4.28
CA GLN A 91 -4.86 0.14 -4.03
C GLN A 91 -5.50 1.48 -3.65
N ALA A 92 -6.54 1.91 -4.38
CA ALA A 92 -7.27 3.14 -4.08
C ALA A 92 -8.02 3.06 -2.74
N ARG A 93 -8.65 1.93 -2.42
CA ARG A 93 -9.35 1.72 -1.13
C ARG A 93 -8.40 1.76 0.04
N VAL A 94 -7.25 1.09 -0.05
CA VAL A 94 -6.27 1.12 1.06
C VAL A 94 -5.60 2.50 1.17
N ALA A 95 -5.39 3.21 0.06
CA ALA A 95 -4.93 4.60 0.11
C ALA A 95 -5.95 5.48 0.86
N ALA A 96 -7.24 5.33 0.58
CA ALA A 96 -8.31 6.02 1.30
C ALA A 96 -8.34 5.66 2.80
N ASN A 97 -8.11 4.38 3.16
CA ASN A 97 -7.97 3.95 4.55
C ASN A 97 -6.78 4.61 5.26
N TYR A 98 -5.71 4.93 4.53
CA TYR A 98 -4.57 5.71 5.02
C TYR A 98 -4.78 7.22 5.02
N GLY A 99 -5.98 7.67 4.67
CA GLY A 99 -6.38 9.07 4.69
C GLY A 99 -6.14 9.81 3.38
N ALA A 100 -5.94 9.10 2.26
CA ALA A 100 -5.90 9.74 0.96
C ALA A 100 -7.25 10.38 0.62
N THR A 101 -7.22 11.63 0.15
CA THR A 101 -8.43 12.28 -0.34
C THR A 101 -8.75 11.83 -1.76
N LYS A 102 -9.98 12.12 -2.21
CA LYS A 102 -10.40 11.84 -3.58
C LYS A 102 -9.51 12.59 -4.58
N GLU A 103 -9.14 13.82 -4.24
CA GLU A 103 -8.30 14.69 -5.04
C GLU A 103 -6.88 14.11 -5.18
N GLU A 104 -6.29 13.62 -4.09
CA GLU A 104 -4.96 12.96 -4.12
C GLU A 104 -4.97 11.68 -5.00
N ILE A 105 -6.05 10.89 -4.94
CA ILE A 105 -6.22 9.69 -5.78
C ILE A 105 -6.33 10.08 -7.27
N VAL A 106 -7.12 11.11 -7.58
CA VAL A 106 -7.28 11.60 -8.95
C VAL A 106 -5.97 12.19 -9.48
N GLU A 107 -5.21 12.92 -8.66
CA GLU A 107 -3.91 13.47 -9.06
C GLU A 107 -2.87 12.36 -9.34
N ALA A 108 -2.84 11.30 -8.53
CA ALA A 108 -2.00 10.13 -8.80
C ALA A 108 -2.37 9.46 -10.14
N MET A 109 -3.67 9.42 -10.47
CA MET A 109 -4.15 8.92 -11.76
C MET A 109 -3.80 9.83 -12.93
N HIS A 110 -3.75 11.14 -12.75
CA HIS A 110 -3.23 12.06 -13.78
C HIS A 110 -1.78 11.72 -14.14
N VAL A 111 -0.94 11.47 -13.13
CA VAL A 111 0.45 11.04 -13.36
C VAL A 111 0.49 9.73 -14.15
N ALA A 112 -0.33 8.75 -13.77
CA ALA A 112 -0.40 7.46 -14.45
C ALA A 112 -0.88 7.59 -15.92
N VAL A 113 -1.81 8.50 -16.20
CA VAL A 113 -2.29 8.79 -17.57
C VAL A 113 -1.22 9.46 -18.41
N VAL A 114 -0.41 10.37 -17.84
CA VAL A 114 0.71 10.97 -18.57
C VAL A 114 1.72 9.91 -19.00
N THR A 115 1.97 8.90 -18.15
CA THR A 115 2.96 7.85 -18.43
C THR A 115 2.43 6.68 -19.26
N GLY A 116 1.16 6.30 -19.10
CA GLY A 116 0.55 5.12 -19.72
C GLY A 116 -0.56 5.41 -20.73
N GLY A 117 -0.90 6.68 -20.94
CA GLY A 117 -1.96 7.13 -21.84
C GLY A 117 -3.37 6.99 -21.28
N VAL A 118 -4.35 7.42 -22.06
CA VAL A 118 -5.79 7.38 -21.74
C VAL A 118 -6.33 5.97 -21.41
N PRO A 119 -5.83 4.85 -21.99
CA PRO A 119 -6.31 3.52 -21.62
C PRO A 119 -6.18 3.20 -20.12
N VAL A 120 -5.19 3.80 -19.44
CA VAL A 120 -5.04 3.69 -17.97
C VAL A 120 -6.29 4.17 -17.24
N TRP A 121 -6.84 5.31 -17.66
CA TRP A 121 -8.07 5.85 -17.07
C TRP A 121 -9.29 4.98 -17.37
N SER A 122 -9.35 4.43 -18.59
CA SER A 122 -10.44 3.54 -19.00
C SER A 122 -10.51 2.28 -18.12
N VAL A 123 -9.36 1.64 -17.88
CA VAL A 123 -9.25 0.47 -16.99
C VAL A 123 -9.52 0.86 -15.54
N ALA A 124 -9.04 2.02 -15.08
CA ALA A 124 -9.24 2.44 -13.70
C ALA A 124 -10.68 2.86 -13.36
N LYS A 125 -11.50 3.23 -14.37
CA LYS A 125 -12.85 3.78 -14.20
C LYS A 125 -13.72 2.96 -13.25
N ARG A 126 -13.74 1.62 -13.37
CA ARG A 126 -14.59 0.76 -12.53
C ARG A 126 -14.15 0.83 -11.06
N GLY A 127 -12.87 0.59 -10.81
CA GLY A 127 -12.32 0.61 -9.45
C GLY A 127 -12.42 1.98 -8.78
N LEU A 128 -12.14 3.06 -9.52
CA LEU A 128 -12.24 4.43 -9.00
C LEU A 128 -13.68 4.82 -8.68
N SER A 129 -14.63 4.48 -9.55
CA SER A 129 -16.06 4.76 -9.32
C SER A 129 -16.54 4.10 -8.01
N GLN A 130 -16.13 2.85 -7.78
CA GLN A 130 -16.50 2.11 -6.59
C GLN A 130 -15.88 2.69 -5.32
N VAL A 131 -14.58 3.04 -5.34
CA VAL A 131 -13.95 3.68 -4.17
C VAL A 131 -14.58 5.04 -3.89
N PHE A 132 -14.89 5.84 -4.91
CA PHE A 132 -15.50 7.14 -4.71
C PHE A 132 -16.91 7.06 -4.16
N SER A 133 -17.74 6.10 -4.58
CA SER A 133 -19.06 5.90 -3.95
C SER A 133 -18.93 5.54 -2.47
N GLU A 134 -18.03 4.61 -2.14
CA GLU A 134 -17.77 4.21 -0.74
C GLU A 134 -17.29 5.40 0.10
N MET A 135 -16.38 6.23 -0.43
CA MET A 135 -15.88 7.42 0.26
C MET A 135 -16.97 8.47 0.50
N GLU A 136 -17.93 8.64 -0.42
CA GLU A 136 -19.06 9.55 -0.21
C GLU A 136 -20.07 9.00 0.80
N GLU A 137 -20.32 7.68 0.80
CA GLU A 137 -21.13 6.99 1.81
C GLU A 137 -20.51 7.10 3.22
N ASP A 138 -19.19 6.96 3.33
CA ASP A 138 -18.46 7.13 4.59
C ASP A 138 -18.55 8.58 5.11
N LYS A 139 -18.52 9.57 4.22
CA LYS A 139 -18.77 10.98 4.58
C LYS A 139 -20.22 11.20 5.04
N ALA A 140 -21.19 10.61 4.35
CA ALA A 140 -22.62 10.77 4.65
C ALA A 140 -23.05 10.06 5.94
N SER A 141 -22.48 8.89 6.22
CA SER A 141 -22.82 8.07 7.39
C SER A 141 -22.13 8.54 8.69
N GLY A 142 -21.22 9.51 8.61
CA GLY A 142 -20.45 9.99 9.78
C GLY A 142 -19.56 8.91 10.41
N LYS A 143 -19.49 7.70 9.83
CA LYS A 143 -18.50 6.70 10.17
C LYS A 143 -17.15 7.30 9.79
N LYS A 144 -16.37 7.72 10.79
CA LYS A 144 -14.93 7.66 10.62
C LYS A 144 -14.66 6.21 10.27
N VAL A 145 -14.40 5.92 8.98
CA VAL A 145 -13.74 4.66 8.56
C VAL A 145 -12.74 4.37 9.64
N ALA A 146 -12.75 3.16 10.20
CA ALA A 146 -11.79 2.76 11.20
C ALA A 146 -10.41 2.85 10.54
N ARG A 147 -9.85 4.07 10.50
CA ARG A 147 -8.47 4.38 10.22
C ARG A 147 -7.81 3.58 11.32
N PRO A 148 -7.20 2.42 11.03
CA PRO A 148 -6.64 1.61 12.09
C PRO A 148 -5.78 2.56 12.91
N GLY A 149 -6.17 2.72 14.18
CA GLY A 149 -5.49 3.62 15.09
C GLY A 149 -4.03 3.24 15.06
N MET A 150 -3.17 4.26 15.03
CA MET A 150 -1.71 4.21 14.94
C MET A 150 -0.99 3.38 16.05
N GLY A 151 -1.62 2.35 16.62
CA GLY A 151 -1.02 1.45 17.61
C GLY A 151 -1.79 0.16 17.94
N SER A 152 -2.82 -0.29 17.19
CA SER A 152 -3.61 -1.48 17.61
C SER A 152 -3.25 -2.81 16.94
N CYS A 153 -2.40 -2.85 15.91
CA CYS A 153 -1.86 -4.11 15.38
C CYS A 153 -0.43 -4.25 15.97
N GLY A 154 -0.29 -4.98 17.07
CA GLY A 154 0.93 -5.02 17.89
C GLY A 154 2.11 -5.79 17.29
N GLY A 155 3.30 -5.17 17.35
CA GLY A 155 4.62 -5.82 17.28
C GLY A 155 5.67 -5.13 16.40
N PRO A 156 6.94 -5.03 16.86
CA PRO A 156 7.46 -3.86 17.55
C PRO A 156 7.54 -2.60 16.66
N MET A 157 6.88 -1.53 17.11
CA MET A 157 7.19 -0.16 16.71
C MET A 157 8.55 0.22 17.31
N ALA A 158 9.61 0.14 16.53
CA ALA A 158 10.83 0.89 16.81
C ALA A 158 10.98 1.95 15.73
N ALA A 159 10.40 3.13 16.01
CA ALA A 159 10.80 4.36 15.35
C ALA A 159 12.26 4.64 15.75
N GLU A 160 13.22 4.14 14.98
CA GLU A 160 14.56 4.68 15.05
C GLU A 160 14.53 6.05 14.39
N LYS A 161 14.62 7.08 15.23
CA LYS A 161 14.65 8.49 14.83
C LYS A 161 15.71 8.68 13.75
N VAL A 162 15.29 8.92 12.50
CA VAL A 162 16.16 9.52 11.49
C VAL A 162 16.33 10.99 11.91
N ALA A 163 17.35 11.22 12.71
CA ALA A 163 17.81 12.54 13.11
C ALA A 163 18.25 13.35 11.89
N ASP A 164 17.68 14.55 11.79
CA ASP A 164 18.17 15.82 11.22
C ASP A 164 18.99 15.85 9.91
N LYS A 165 18.51 16.69 8.98
CA LYS A 165 19.05 17.02 7.64
C LYS A 165 20.45 17.66 7.70
N PRO A 166 21.10 17.88 6.53
CA PRO A 166 20.97 19.24 5.99
C PRO A 166 20.69 19.34 4.48
N ALA A 167 20.10 20.49 4.17
CA ALA A 167 19.58 21.06 2.92
C ALA A 167 20.53 21.05 1.68
N PRO A 168 20.00 21.28 0.47
CA PRO A 168 20.76 21.18 -0.78
C PRO A 168 21.85 22.24 -0.90
N ARG A 169 23.05 21.82 -1.33
CA ARG A 169 24.16 22.72 -1.67
C ARG A 169 23.74 23.60 -2.85
N LYS A 170 23.72 24.92 -2.62
CA LYS A 170 23.58 25.94 -3.66
C LYS A 170 24.71 25.77 -4.69
N ALA A 171 24.36 25.58 -5.95
CA ALA A 171 25.28 25.71 -7.08
C ALA A 171 25.78 27.16 -7.13
N LYS A 172 27.09 27.36 -6.99
CA LYS A 172 27.74 28.64 -7.31
C LYS A 172 27.97 28.69 -8.83
N LYS A 173 27.60 29.83 -9.42
CA LYS A 173 28.02 30.30 -10.75
C LYS A 173 29.54 30.34 -10.85
#